data_AF-A0A8C5PTX7-F1
#
_entry.id   AF-A0A8C5PTX7-F1
#
_cell.length_a   1.000
_cell.length_b   1.000
_cell.length_c   1.000
_cell.angle_alpha   90.00
_cell.angle_beta   90.00
_cell.angle_gamma   90.00
#
_symmetry.space_group_name_H-M   'P 1'
#
loop_
_entity.id
_entity.type
_entity.pdbx_description
1 polymer ?
#
loop_
_entity_poly.entity_id
_entity_poly.type
_entity_poly.pdbx_seq_one_letter_code
_entity_poly.pdbx_strand_id
1 'polypeptide(L)'
;MTCVRAARSCKQPPIYPVMSPCRLSSRRSLMPYLLVQSTGPAMFVPAGFLRRSRSPSPYIVTLPSFLTGRWIGVMVVEVEGFYGVYMLYCTNPKYKGRIYIGFTVNPQRRIQQHNGGKHKGGAWKTSGRGPWDMVLIVHGFPNDIAALRFEWAWQHPHVSRRLTHVPRKTKKQSSFDFHLFVLYHMLRVAPWNRLPLTLRWLRQEYHRELPPLLQPPLHMPLVFGQVRARPIPKSQGRAAEKGEGGNLQDVAPQRCRVCYHEVQDDCLRCFHPGCTLTAHILCLAKLFLRNEPGNLIPVEGVCPSCDRSVLWGDLVRYKKGCYGDLEDISTSQTHWADALHSDT
;
A
#
# COMPACT_ATOMS: atom_id res chain seq x y z
N MET A 1 32.78 39.66 -8.71
CA MET A 1 31.95 39.88 -7.51
C MET A 1 31.37 38.55 -7.05
N THR A 2 31.76 38.21 -5.83
CA THR A 2 31.46 37.04 -4.99
C THR A 2 30.01 36.56 -4.95
N CYS A 3 29.81 35.24 -4.85
CA CYS A 3 28.85 34.70 -3.91
C CYS A 3 29.32 33.34 -3.36
N VAL A 4 29.18 33.20 -2.04
CA VAL A 4 29.98 32.39 -1.13
C VAL A 4 29.37 31.00 -0.90
N ARG A 5 30.21 29.96 -0.94
CA ARG A 5 29.89 28.61 -0.46
C ARG A 5 30.01 28.57 1.07
N ALA A 6 28.92 28.28 1.77
CA ALA A 6 28.95 27.98 3.20
C ALA A 6 29.10 26.47 3.42
N ALA A 7 30.31 26.05 3.79
CA ALA A 7 30.60 24.74 4.36
C ALA A 7 30.30 24.78 5.87
N ARG A 8 29.52 23.82 6.39
CA ARG A 8 29.40 23.58 7.83
C ARG A 8 30.10 22.28 8.19
N SER A 9 31.21 22.46 8.89
CA SER A 9 31.99 21.45 9.62
C SER A 9 31.18 20.97 10.82
N CYS A 10 31.03 19.65 10.96
CA CYS A 10 30.59 19.01 12.21
C CYS A 10 31.75 18.15 12.72
N LYS A 11 32.26 18.57 13.88
CA LYS A 11 33.32 17.93 14.66
C LYS A 11 32.81 16.61 15.27
N GLN A 12 33.67 15.59 15.26
CA GLN A 12 33.53 14.33 15.99
C GLN A 12 33.76 14.52 17.51
N PRO A 13 33.16 13.65 18.34
CA PRO A 13 33.75 13.23 19.62
C PRO A 13 33.76 11.67 19.74
N PRO A 14 34.40 11.06 20.76
CA PRO A 14 35.55 10.18 20.54
C PRO A 14 35.27 8.68 20.71
N ILE A 15 36.31 7.96 20.32
CA ILE A 15 36.57 6.52 20.34
C ILE A 15 36.54 5.98 21.78
N TYR A 16 35.80 4.89 22.02
CA TYR A 16 36.00 4.00 23.16
C TYR A 16 36.39 2.59 22.67
N PRO A 17 37.28 1.88 23.37
CA PRO A 17 37.95 0.69 22.86
C PRO A 17 37.07 -0.56 22.94
N VAL A 18 37.12 -1.36 21.88
CA VAL A 18 36.55 -2.72 21.82
C VAL A 18 37.58 -3.69 22.39
N MET A 19 37.29 -4.28 23.55
CA MET A 19 37.98 -5.48 24.01
C MET A 19 37.37 -6.73 23.36
N SER A 20 38.22 -7.65 22.96
CA SER A 20 37.91 -9.03 22.57
C SER A 20 39.03 -9.93 23.11
N PRO A 21 38.94 -11.27 23.05
CA PRO A 21 37.82 -12.17 23.34
C PRO A 21 38.21 -13.22 24.43
N CYS A 22 37.25 -13.76 25.17
CA CYS A 22 37.49 -14.95 26.00
C CYS A 22 37.20 -16.22 25.19
N ARG A 23 38.25 -17.03 25.00
CA ARG A 23 38.22 -18.37 24.41
C ARG A 23 37.59 -19.35 25.38
N LEU A 24 36.66 -20.18 24.91
CA LEU A 24 36.48 -21.52 25.46
C LEU A 24 36.34 -22.49 24.29
N SER A 25 37.35 -23.35 24.21
CA SER A 25 37.43 -24.47 23.30
C SER A 25 36.59 -25.63 23.82
N SER A 26 35.84 -26.29 22.95
CA SER A 26 35.81 -27.75 22.98
C SER A 26 35.65 -28.31 21.56
N ARG A 27 36.70 -29.03 21.15
CA ARG A 27 36.72 -30.14 20.18
C ARG A 27 35.63 -31.16 20.58
N ARG A 28 35.10 -32.08 19.78
CA ARG A 28 35.30 -32.67 18.45
C ARG A 28 34.11 -33.63 18.30
N SER A 29 33.52 -33.79 17.12
CA SER A 29 33.34 -35.11 16.48
C SER A 29 32.62 -34.95 15.15
N LEU A 30 33.16 -35.58 14.11
CA LEU A 30 32.65 -35.65 12.75
C LEU A 30 32.15 -37.08 12.50
N MET A 31 31.30 -37.18 11.46
CA MET A 31 30.92 -38.37 10.68
C MET A 31 29.65 -39.13 11.15
N PRO A 32 28.99 -39.90 10.26
CA PRO A 32 28.42 -39.50 8.97
C PRO A 32 27.01 -40.10 8.72
N TYR A 33 26.36 -39.66 7.62
CA TYR A 33 25.26 -40.27 6.84
C TYR A 33 24.33 -41.34 7.46
N LEU A 34 23.01 -41.10 7.38
CA LEU A 34 22.04 -42.15 7.05
C LEU A 34 20.74 -41.57 6.44
N LEU A 35 20.47 -42.05 5.23
CA LEU A 35 19.23 -41.90 4.47
C LEU A 35 18.21 -42.87 5.10
N VAL A 36 17.04 -42.39 5.54
CA VAL A 36 15.91 -43.26 5.89
C VAL A 36 14.65 -42.73 5.22
N GLN A 37 14.21 -43.46 4.19
CA GLN A 37 12.83 -43.51 3.75
C GLN A 37 12.05 -44.37 4.76
N SER A 38 10.86 -43.95 5.17
CA SER A 38 9.63 -44.78 5.17
C SER A 38 8.49 -44.13 5.97
N THR A 39 7.32 -44.15 5.33
CA THR A 39 5.97 -44.44 5.89
C THR A 39 5.53 -43.77 7.19
N GLY A 40 4.47 -42.96 7.09
CA GLY A 40 3.73 -42.45 8.26
C GLY A 40 2.89 -43.52 8.97
N PRO A 41 2.13 -43.10 9.99
CA PRO A 41 0.74 -43.55 10.09
C PRO A 41 -0.24 -42.42 10.40
N ALA A 42 -1.50 -42.74 10.08
CA ALA A 42 -2.69 -41.91 10.20
C ALA A 42 -3.00 -41.50 11.65
N MET A 43 -3.39 -40.24 11.84
CA MET A 43 -3.99 -39.75 13.07
C MET A 43 -5.49 -39.56 12.85
N PHE A 44 -6.27 -40.36 13.58
CA PHE A 44 -7.70 -40.19 13.81
C PHE A 44 -7.96 -38.86 14.52
N VAL A 45 -8.92 -38.07 14.04
CA VAL A 45 -9.47 -36.89 14.73
C VAL A 45 -10.92 -37.23 15.12
N PRO A 46 -11.34 -37.05 16.39
CA PRO A 46 -12.71 -37.32 16.80
C PRO A 46 -13.67 -36.24 16.29
N ALA A 47 -14.88 -36.69 15.95
CA ALA A 47 -15.99 -35.85 15.53
C ALA A 47 -16.63 -35.11 16.72
N GLY A 48 -16.91 -33.81 16.57
CA GLY A 48 -17.89 -33.11 17.41
C GLY A 48 -17.50 -31.70 17.84
N PHE A 49 -17.69 -30.70 16.97
CA PHE A 49 -18.22 -29.40 17.43
C PHE A 49 -18.90 -28.68 16.25
N LEU A 50 -20.21 -28.43 16.40
CA LEU A 50 -21.06 -27.79 15.40
C LEU A 50 -20.70 -26.31 15.16
N ARG A 51 -20.82 -25.92 13.89
CA ARG A 51 -21.19 -24.61 13.35
C ARG A 51 -20.44 -23.37 13.90
N ARG A 52 -19.53 -22.88 13.07
CA ARG A 52 -19.50 -21.45 12.72
C ARG A 52 -19.15 -21.33 11.25
N SER A 53 -20.14 -20.93 10.44
CA SER A 53 -19.99 -20.59 9.03
C SER A 53 -18.91 -19.52 8.90
N ARG A 54 -17.71 -19.91 8.44
CA ARG A 54 -16.73 -18.96 7.94
C ARG A 54 -17.22 -18.52 6.57
N SER A 55 -17.76 -17.31 6.50
CA SER A 55 -17.83 -16.60 5.23
C SER A 55 -16.41 -16.51 4.67
N PRO A 56 -16.17 -16.85 3.39
CA PRO A 56 -14.89 -16.60 2.77
C PRO A 56 -14.69 -15.09 2.66
N SER A 57 -13.53 -14.63 3.10
CA SER A 57 -13.05 -13.26 2.94
C SER A 57 -12.95 -12.92 1.44
N PRO A 58 -13.45 -11.75 0.98
CA PRO A 58 -13.57 -11.44 -0.45
C PRO A 58 -12.25 -11.05 -1.15
N TYR A 59 -11.09 -11.24 -0.51
CA TYR A 59 -9.81 -10.69 -1.01
C TYR A 59 -8.96 -11.63 -1.89
N ILE A 60 -9.51 -12.75 -2.36
CA ILE A 60 -8.82 -13.60 -3.33
C ILE A 60 -9.32 -13.23 -4.73
N VAL A 61 -8.55 -12.38 -5.42
CA VAL A 61 -8.72 -12.12 -6.85
C VAL A 61 -8.27 -13.37 -7.61
N THR A 62 -9.22 -14.19 -8.04
CA THR A 62 -8.97 -15.27 -9.00
C THR A 62 -8.63 -14.68 -10.36
N LEU A 63 -7.53 -15.16 -10.97
CA LEU A 63 -7.15 -14.83 -12.34
C LEU A 63 -8.26 -15.27 -13.32
N PRO A 64 -8.70 -14.44 -14.28
CA PRO A 64 -9.58 -14.93 -15.34
C PRO A 64 -8.77 -15.83 -16.29
N SER A 65 -9.21 -17.07 -16.41
CA SER A 65 -8.80 -17.99 -17.47
C SER A 65 -9.24 -17.45 -18.83
N PHE A 66 -8.27 -17.20 -19.70
CA PHE A 66 -8.48 -16.71 -21.06
C PHE A 66 -9.01 -17.82 -21.95
N LEU A 67 -10.31 -17.81 -22.25
CA LEU A 67 -10.83 -18.38 -23.48
C LEU A 67 -11.92 -17.47 -24.03
N THR A 68 -11.76 -17.13 -25.31
CA THR A 68 -12.62 -16.29 -26.16
C THR A 68 -12.43 -14.78 -26.00
N GLY A 69 -11.91 -14.19 -27.07
CA GLY A 69 -11.64 -12.77 -27.15
C GLY A 69 -12.91 -11.94 -27.23
N ARG A 70 -12.74 -10.67 -26.86
CA ARG A 70 -13.61 -9.49 -27.04
C ARG A 70 -14.02 -8.88 -25.68
N TRP A 71 -13.76 -7.58 -25.56
CA TRP A 71 -13.93 -6.68 -24.40
C TRP A 71 -12.73 -6.54 -23.43
N ILE A 72 -11.58 -6.05 -23.92
CA ILE A 72 -10.60 -5.36 -23.06
C ILE A 72 -11.04 -3.88 -22.96
N GLY A 73 -12.13 -3.64 -22.23
CA GLY A 73 -12.35 -2.31 -21.67
C GLY A 73 -11.24 -2.07 -20.66
N VAL A 74 -10.28 -1.19 -20.96
CA VAL A 74 -9.22 -0.86 -20.02
C VAL A 74 -9.89 -0.21 -18.81
N MET A 75 -10.06 -0.96 -17.72
CA MET A 75 -10.61 -0.38 -16.49
C MET A 75 -9.66 0.72 -16.00
N VAL A 76 -10.13 1.97 -16.05
CA VAL A 76 -9.45 3.13 -15.50
C VAL A 76 -10.12 3.43 -14.17
N VAL A 77 -9.39 3.26 -13.07
CA VAL A 77 -9.88 3.63 -11.74
C VAL A 77 -9.51 5.08 -11.46
N GLU A 78 -10.46 5.85 -10.97
CA GLU A 78 -10.20 7.20 -10.50
C GLU A 78 -9.93 7.22 -9.01
N VAL A 79 -9.00 8.06 -8.59
CA VAL A 79 -8.58 8.16 -7.20
C VAL A 79 -8.43 9.62 -6.81
N GLU A 80 -9.14 10.04 -5.78
CA GLU A 80 -9.03 11.38 -5.21
C GLU A 80 -7.81 11.53 -4.29
N GLY A 81 -7.24 12.74 -4.23
CA GLY A 81 -6.13 13.02 -3.30
C GLY A 81 -4.89 12.16 -3.57
N PHE A 82 -4.55 11.98 -4.85
CA PHE A 82 -3.58 10.99 -5.30
C PHE A 82 -2.13 11.33 -4.96
N TYR A 83 -1.46 10.40 -4.28
CA TYR A 83 0.00 10.37 -4.11
C TYR A 83 0.49 8.98 -4.52
N GLY A 84 1.37 8.91 -5.52
CA GLY A 84 1.87 7.64 -6.04
C GLY A 84 3.37 7.63 -6.31
N VAL A 85 3.98 6.48 -6.08
CA VAL A 85 5.37 6.17 -6.44
C VAL A 85 5.35 5.09 -7.52
N TYR A 86 5.93 5.37 -8.68
CA TYR A 86 5.88 4.51 -9.85
C TYR A 86 7.25 3.98 -10.24
N MET A 87 7.24 2.88 -11.00
CA MET A 87 8.38 2.39 -11.76
C MET A 87 8.12 2.56 -13.25
N LEU A 88 9.07 3.16 -13.95
CA LEU A 88 9.16 3.16 -15.40
C LEU A 88 10.07 2.03 -15.88
N TYR A 89 9.76 1.52 -17.07
CA TYR A 89 10.58 0.58 -17.82
C TYR A 89 10.87 1.16 -19.21
N CYS A 90 12.13 1.11 -19.63
CA CYS A 90 12.53 1.58 -20.96
C CYS A 90 12.40 0.45 -21.99
N THR A 91 11.63 0.69 -23.04
CA THR A 91 11.41 -0.25 -24.15
C THR A 91 12.30 0.02 -25.37
N ASN A 92 13.00 1.17 -25.39
CA ASN A 92 13.97 1.49 -26.44
C ASN A 92 15.05 0.39 -26.54
N PRO A 93 15.29 -0.21 -27.73
CA PRO A 93 16.28 -1.29 -27.91
C PRO A 93 17.68 -0.96 -27.36
N LYS A 94 18.13 0.30 -27.51
CA LYS A 94 19.44 0.76 -27.01
C LYS A 94 19.53 0.82 -25.49
N TYR A 95 18.41 1.02 -24.81
CA TYR A 95 18.33 1.25 -23.37
C TYR A 95 17.39 0.27 -22.67
N LYS A 96 17.06 -0.85 -23.32
CA LYS A 96 16.05 -1.81 -22.90
C LYS A 96 16.36 -2.33 -21.50
N GLY A 97 15.33 -2.42 -20.65
CA GLY A 97 15.47 -2.92 -19.28
C GLY A 97 15.98 -1.90 -18.26
N ARG A 98 16.27 -0.66 -18.69
CA ARG A 98 16.50 0.43 -17.73
C ARG A 98 15.21 0.80 -17.02
N ILE A 99 15.33 1.05 -15.72
CA ILE A 99 14.20 1.48 -14.89
C ILE A 99 14.43 2.89 -14.34
N TYR A 100 13.33 3.55 -14.02
CA TYR A 100 13.31 4.82 -13.29
C TYR A 100 12.20 4.77 -12.25
N ILE A 101 12.51 5.06 -10.99
CA ILE A 101 11.52 5.15 -9.91
C ILE A 101 11.27 6.62 -9.64
N GLY A 102 10.02 7.02 -9.47
CA GLY A 102 9.70 8.41 -9.16
C GLY A 102 8.35 8.59 -8.47
N PHE A 103 8.15 9.80 -7.95
CA PHE A 103 6.90 10.23 -7.34
C PHE A 103 6.02 11.06 -8.30
N THR A 104 4.69 10.97 -8.15
CA THR A 104 3.71 11.80 -8.87
C THR A 104 2.39 11.94 -8.11
N VAL A 105 1.71 13.06 -8.36
CA VAL A 105 0.29 13.30 -8.03
C VAL A 105 -0.64 13.14 -9.24
N ASN A 106 -0.08 12.95 -10.44
CA ASN A 106 -0.83 12.75 -11.68
C ASN A 106 -0.04 11.83 -12.63
N PRO A 107 -0.35 10.51 -12.65
CA PRO A 107 0.39 9.53 -13.46
C PRO A 107 0.35 9.79 -14.95
N GLN A 108 -0.83 10.14 -15.49
CA GLN A 108 -1.04 10.39 -16.93
C GLN A 108 -0.20 11.58 -17.43
N ARG A 109 -0.18 12.69 -16.68
CA ARG A 109 0.69 13.82 -17.01
C ARG A 109 2.16 13.42 -16.90
N ARG A 110 2.53 12.69 -15.85
CA ARG A 110 3.93 12.37 -15.56
C ARG A 110 4.58 11.48 -16.62
N ILE A 111 3.87 10.48 -17.13
CA ILE A 111 4.40 9.62 -18.19
C ILE A 111 4.64 10.40 -19.49
N GLN A 112 3.74 11.32 -19.83
CA GLN A 112 3.90 12.21 -21.00
C GLN A 112 5.13 13.12 -20.83
N GLN A 113 5.37 13.68 -19.63
CA GLN A 113 6.56 14.47 -19.36
C GLN A 113 7.86 13.68 -19.56
N HIS A 114 7.91 12.42 -19.09
CA HIS A 114 9.08 11.57 -19.28
C HIS A 114 9.38 11.28 -20.75
N ASN A 115 8.33 10.97 -21.53
CA ASN A 115 8.46 10.71 -22.97
C ASN A 115 8.69 11.97 -23.81
N GLY A 116 8.25 13.15 -23.34
CA GLY A 116 8.55 14.45 -23.94
C GLY A 116 9.94 15.03 -23.58
N GLY A 117 10.68 14.37 -22.68
CA GLY A 117 12.03 14.76 -22.28
C GLY A 117 12.11 15.94 -21.31
N LYS A 118 13.34 16.34 -20.94
CA LYS A 118 13.59 17.35 -19.89
C LYS A 118 12.93 18.70 -20.16
N HIS A 119 12.81 19.11 -21.42
CA HIS A 119 12.21 20.37 -21.83
C HIS A 119 10.69 20.42 -21.61
N LYS A 120 10.05 19.25 -21.44
CA LYS A 120 8.63 19.12 -21.10
C LYS A 120 8.40 18.76 -19.62
N GLY A 121 9.43 18.92 -18.77
CA GLY A 121 9.36 18.61 -17.33
C GLY A 121 9.68 17.16 -16.97
N GLY A 122 10.15 16.35 -17.92
CA GLY A 122 10.67 15.01 -17.65
C GLY A 122 11.96 15.02 -16.83
N ALA A 123 12.24 13.95 -16.09
CA ALA A 123 13.49 13.84 -15.34
C ALA A 123 14.69 13.80 -16.29
N TRP A 124 15.80 14.45 -15.91
CA TRP A 124 17.03 14.43 -16.71
C TRP A 124 17.50 12.99 -17.01
N LYS A 125 17.38 12.08 -16.03
CA LYS A 125 17.75 10.67 -16.17
C LYS A 125 16.91 9.91 -17.21
N THR A 126 15.74 10.40 -17.60
CA THR A 126 14.88 9.74 -18.61
C THR A 126 14.95 10.40 -19.99
N SER A 127 15.53 11.60 -20.10
CA SER A 127 15.55 12.40 -21.32
C SER A 127 16.30 11.72 -22.46
N GLY A 128 15.70 11.68 -23.66
CA GLY A 128 16.33 11.12 -24.88
C GLY A 128 16.57 9.60 -24.84
N ARG A 129 16.00 8.90 -23.86
CA ARG A 129 16.16 7.44 -23.67
C ARG A 129 14.88 6.65 -23.88
N GLY A 130 13.74 7.33 -24.00
CA GLY A 130 12.44 6.70 -24.20
C GLY A 130 12.32 5.97 -25.54
N PRO A 131 11.16 5.34 -25.81
CA PRO A 131 9.94 5.42 -25.00
C PRO A 131 10.05 4.71 -23.64
N TRP A 132 9.32 5.25 -22.67
CA TRP A 132 9.15 4.73 -21.32
C TRP A 132 7.71 4.30 -21.12
N ASP A 133 7.53 3.12 -20.53
CA ASP A 133 6.26 2.66 -20.00
C ASP A 133 6.24 2.83 -18.48
N MET A 134 5.14 3.36 -17.94
CA MET A 134 4.88 3.26 -16.50
C MET A 134 4.25 1.90 -16.24
N VAL A 135 5.03 0.97 -15.69
CA VAL A 135 4.64 -0.44 -15.59
C VAL A 135 3.88 -0.74 -14.30
N LEU A 136 4.25 -0.06 -13.21
CA LEU A 136 3.70 -0.28 -11.88
C LEU A 136 3.66 1.02 -11.09
N ILE A 137 2.62 1.18 -10.26
CA ILE A 137 2.47 2.31 -9.34
C ILE A 137 1.94 1.85 -7.98
N VAL A 138 2.62 2.27 -6.91
CA VAL A 138 2.14 2.17 -5.54
C VAL A 138 1.46 3.49 -5.20
N HIS A 139 0.21 3.46 -4.75
CA HIS A 139 -0.53 4.67 -4.37
C HIS A 139 -1.32 4.46 -3.08
N GLY A 140 -2.04 5.48 -2.62
CA GLY A 140 -2.71 5.47 -1.30
C GLY A 140 -1.86 6.03 -0.17
N PHE A 141 -0.73 6.69 -0.48
CA PHE A 141 0.08 7.35 0.53
C PHE A 141 -0.70 8.49 1.21
N PRO A 142 -0.54 8.69 2.53
CA PRO A 142 -1.31 9.69 3.28
C PRO A 142 -0.95 11.14 2.92
N ASN A 143 0.27 11.36 2.40
CA ASN A 143 0.82 12.63 1.94
C ASN A 143 2.07 12.40 1.07
N ASP A 144 2.56 13.50 0.49
CA ASP A 144 3.79 13.55 -0.31
C ASP A 144 5.04 13.14 0.47
N ILE A 145 5.20 13.56 1.74
CA ILE A 145 6.36 13.21 2.57
C ILE A 145 6.49 11.69 2.72
N ALA A 146 5.38 10.99 2.98
CA ALA A 146 5.37 9.54 3.09
C ALA A 146 5.76 8.87 1.77
N ALA A 147 5.22 9.37 0.65
CA ALA A 147 5.53 8.88 -0.68
C ALA A 147 7.00 9.13 -1.08
N LEU A 148 7.54 10.32 -0.81
CA LEU A 148 8.94 10.69 -1.10
C LEU A 148 9.92 9.86 -0.27
N ARG A 149 9.61 9.59 1.01
CA ARG A 149 10.42 8.68 1.84
C ARG A 149 10.41 7.25 1.30
N PHE A 150 9.28 6.80 0.74
CA PHE A 150 9.18 5.51 0.08
C PHE A 150 10.01 5.50 -1.21
N GLU A 151 9.81 6.48 -2.10
CA GLU A 151 10.58 6.64 -3.35
C GLU A 151 12.09 6.58 -3.10
N TRP A 152 12.59 7.38 -2.15
CA TRP A 152 14.01 7.42 -1.82
C TRP A 152 14.54 6.05 -1.37
N ALA A 153 13.81 5.36 -0.47
CA ALA A 153 14.21 4.04 0.00
C ALA A 153 14.21 3.00 -1.13
N TRP A 154 13.28 3.12 -2.08
CA TRP A 154 13.20 2.25 -3.25
C TRP A 154 14.33 2.50 -4.25
N GLN A 155 14.72 3.77 -4.44
CA GLN A 155 15.90 4.15 -5.24
C GLN A 155 17.22 3.74 -4.58
N HIS A 156 17.26 3.71 -3.25
CA HIS A 156 18.49 3.52 -2.47
C HIS A 156 18.36 2.42 -1.39
N PRO A 157 18.05 1.16 -1.77
CA PRO A 157 17.75 0.10 -0.81
C PRO A 157 18.89 -0.15 0.18
N HIS A 158 20.14 -0.08 -0.27
CA HIS A 158 21.31 -0.38 0.58
C HIS A 158 21.76 0.77 1.49
N VAL A 159 21.21 1.97 1.29
CA VAL A 159 21.45 3.12 2.19
C VAL A 159 20.31 3.23 3.21
N SER A 160 19.13 2.74 2.85
CA SER A 160 17.97 2.73 3.75
C SER A 160 18.18 1.81 4.94
N ARG A 161 18.18 2.38 6.15
CA ARG A 161 18.22 1.63 7.41
C ARG A 161 17.09 0.61 7.58
N ARG A 162 16.00 0.73 6.82
CA ARG A 162 14.84 -0.18 6.85
C ARG A 162 15.01 -1.42 5.98
N LEU A 163 16.01 -1.42 5.10
CA LEU A 163 16.21 -2.45 4.06
C LEU A 163 17.59 -3.10 4.18
N THR A 164 18.19 -3.09 5.37
CA THR A 164 19.47 -3.74 5.66
C THR A 164 19.44 -5.25 5.42
N HIS A 165 18.26 -5.87 5.52
CA HIS A 165 18.02 -7.29 5.24
C HIS A 165 17.89 -7.60 3.75
N VAL A 166 17.79 -6.59 2.87
CA VAL A 166 17.64 -6.78 1.43
C VAL A 166 19.02 -7.01 0.80
N PRO A 167 19.29 -8.19 0.21
CA PRO A 167 20.57 -8.50 -0.41
C PRO A 167 20.88 -7.57 -1.58
N ARG A 168 22.17 -7.42 -1.89
CA ARG A 168 22.61 -6.67 -3.07
C ARG A 168 22.21 -7.39 -4.36
N LYS A 169 21.93 -6.60 -5.39
CA LYS A 169 21.64 -7.07 -6.74
C LYS A 169 22.78 -7.98 -7.26
N THR A 170 22.42 -9.14 -7.79
CA THR A 170 23.39 -10.04 -8.45
C THR A 170 23.59 -9.63 -9.92
N LYS A 171 24.71 -10.06 -10.53
CA LYS A 171 24.99 -9.77 -11.95
C LYS A 171 23.97 -10.39 -12.91
N LYS A 172 23.37 -11.53 -12.53
CA LYS A 172 22.39 -12.27 -13.35
C LYS A 172 20.99 -11.65 -13.30
N GLN A 173 20.68 -10.88 -12.25
CA GLN A 173 19.35 -10.30 -12.06
C GLN A 173 19.20 -9.01 -12.89
N SER A 174 18.05 -8.83 -13.52
CA SER A 174 17.76 -7.57 -14.23
C SER A 174 17.57 -6.42 -13.23
N SER A 175 17.67 -5.17 -13.71
CA SER A 175 17.38 -4.02 -12.85
C SER A 175 15.90 -3.99 -12.43
N PHE A 176 15.02 -4.45 -13.31
CA PHE A 176 13.58 -4.52 -13.08
C PHE A 176 13.26 -5.52 -11.97
N ASP A 177 13.70 -6.78 -12.09
CA ASP A 177 13.42 -7.84 -11.12
C ASP A 177 13.99 -7.51 -9.75
N PHE A 178 15.18 -6.91 -9.70
CA PHE A 178 15.78 -6.48 -8.43
C PHE A 178 14.95 -5.41 -7.71
N HIS A 179 14.51 -4.36 -8.42
CA HIS A 179 13.73 -3.31 -7.77
C HIS A 179 12.30 -3.75 -7.46
N LEU A 180 11.75 -4.70 -8.23
CA LEU A 180 10.48 -5.33 -7.90
C LEU A 180 10.60 -6.16 -6.60
N PHE A 181 11.68 -6.91 -6.44
CA PHE A 181 12.00 -7.61 -5.19
C PHE A 181 12.17 -6.64 -4.01
N VAL A 182 12.91 -5.54 -4.18
CA VAL A 182 13.04 -4.48 -3.16
C VAL A 182 11.67 -3.94 -2.74
N LEU A 183 10.79 -3.68 -3.71
CA LEU A 183 9.45 -3.18 -3.44
C LEU A 183 8.68 -4.12 -2.52
N TYR A 184 8.68 -5.42 -2.81
CA TYR A 184 7.95 -6.40 -2.00
C TYR A 184 8.46 -6.49 -0.57
N HIS A 185 9.77 -6.34 -0.36
CA HIS A 185 10.33 -6.18 0.98
C HIS A 185 9.86 -4.89 1.65
N MET A 186 9.83 -3.77 0.93
CA MET A 186 9.35 -2.49 1.47
C MET A 186 7.90 -2.56 1.95
N LEU A 187 7.01 -3.23 1.21
CA LEU A 187 5.59 -3.36 1.60
C LEU A 187 5.39 -4.13 2.91
N ARG A 188 6.41 -4.84 3.40
CA ARG A 188 6.34 -5.70 4.60
C ARG A 188 7.13 -5.17 5.79
N VAL A 189 7.78 -4.00 5.66
CA VAL A 189 8.52 -3.38 6.77
C VAL A 189 7.91 -2.03 7.19
N ALA A 190 8.08 -1.71 8.47
CA ALA A 190 7.60 -0.45 9.02
C ALA A 190 8.33 0.77 8.44
N PRO A 191 7.64 1.90 8.22
CA PRO A 191 6.24 2.14 8.55
C PRO A 191 5.25 1.74 7.45
N TRP A 192 5.73 1.24 6.31
CA TRP A 192 4.91 1.11 5.09
C TRP A 192 3.90 -0.04 5.15
N ASN A 193 4.23 -1.10 5.89
CA ASN A 193 3.38 -2.28 6.09
C ASN A 193 2.08 -2.05 6.87
N ARG A 194 1.80 -0.82 7.31
CA ARG A 194 0.55 -0.43 7.97
C ARG A 194 -0.12 0.76 7.29
N LEU A 195 0.40 1.19 6.15
CA LEU A 195 -0.22 2.22 5.33
C LEU A 195 -1.25 1.56 4.38
N PRO A 196 -2.36 2.25 4.07
CA PRO A 196 -3.38 1.74 3.15
C PRO A 196 -2.95 1.93 1.70
N LEU A 197 -1.85 1.26 1.33
CA LEU A 197 -1.30 1.34 -0.01
C LEU A 197 -2.05 0.40 -0.94
N THR A 198 -1.97 0.68 -2.23
CA THR A 198 -2.42 -0.20 -3.30
C THR A 198 -1.29 -0.38 -4.27
N LEU A 199 -0.97 -1.63 -4.58
CA LEU A 199 0.01 -1.99 -5.60
C LEU A 199 -0.73 -2.20 -6.93
N ARG A 200 -0.52 -1.32 -7.90
CA ARG A 200 -1.24 -1.37 -9.18
C ARG A 200 -0.30 -1.62 -10.35
N TRP A 201 -0.55 -2.70 -11.08
CA TRP A 201 0.07 -3.00 -12.37
C TRP A 201 -0.68 -2.28 -13.49
N LEU A 202 -0.02 -1.31 -14.13
CA LEU A 202 -0.58 -0.54 -15.25
C LEU A 202 -0.37 -1.26 -16.59
N ARG A 203 0.62 -2.16 -16.65
CA ARG A 203 0.99 -2.98 -17.80
C ARG A 203 1.14 -4.43 -17.34
N GLN A 204 0.14 -5.27 -17.63
CA GLN A 204 0.05 -6.63 -17.10
C GLN A 204 1.18 -7.54 -17.61
N GLU A 205 1.71 -7.27 -18.79
CA GLU A 205 2.82 -8.00 -19.41
C GLU A 205 4.14 -7.93 -18.60
N TYR A 206 4.26 -6.95 -17.69
CA TYR A 206 5.41 -6.83 -16.78
C TYR A 206 5.19 -7.50 -15.43
N HIS A 207 4.00 -8.00 -15.15
CA HIS A 207 3.70 -8.71 -13.91
C HIS A 207 4.68 -9.87 -13.70
N ARG A 208 5.08 -10.07 -12.46
CA ARG A 208 5.86 -11.23 -12.03
C ARG A 208 5.13 -11.87 -10.87
N GLU A 209 5.06 -13.19 -10.92
CA GLU A 209 4.55 -13.94 -9.78
C GLU A 209 5.45 -13.74 -8.57
N LEU A 210 4.77 -13.65 -7.44
CA LEU A 210 5.36 -13.35 -6.16
C LEU A 210 5.55 -14.65 -5.38
N PRO A 211 6.74 -14.93 -4.83
CA PRO A 211 6.88 -15.99 -3.85
C PRO A 211 5.86 -15.81 -2.72
N PRO A 212 5.23 -16.88 -2.20
CA PRO A 212 4.19 -16.77 -1.18
C PRO A 212 4.62 -15.94 0.04
N LEU A 213 5.88 -16.06 0.43
CA LEU A 213 6.45 -15.33 1.56
C LEU A 213 6.70 -13.85 1.28
N LEU A 214 6.55 -13.35 0.05
CA LEU A 214 6.74 -11.95 -0.32
C LEU A 214 5.46 -11.27 -0.81
N GLN A 215 4.32 -11.95 -0.67
CA GLN A 215 3.02 -11.37 -0.95
C GLN A 215 2.79 -10.10 -0.09
N PRO A 216 2.15 -9.05 -0.63
CA PRO A 216 1.77 -7.88 0.15
C PRO A 216 0.89 -8.27 1.35
N PRO A 217 0.89 -7.46 2.42
CA PRO A 217 -0.09 -7.61 3.50
C PRO A 217 -1.54 -7.62 2.97
N LEU A 218 -2.44 -8.36 3.61
CA LEU A 218 -3.81 -8.56 3.12
C LEU A 218 -4.62 -7.26 2.92
N HIS A 219 -4.38 -6.24 3.75
CA HIS A 219 -5.02 -4.92 3.61
C HIS A 219 -4.47 -4.08 2.46
N MET A 220 -3.45 -4.57 1.75
CA MET A 220 -2.75 -3.86 0.68
C MET A 220 -3.02 -4.56 -0.66
N PRO A 221 -4.07 -4.17 -1.38
CA PRO A 221 -4.49 -4.90 -2.57
C PRO A 221 -3.48 -4.78 -3.71
N LEU A 222 -3.26 -5.90 -4.41
CA LEU A 222 -2.58 -5.96 -5.70
C LEU A 222 -3.64 -5.98 -6.80
N VAL A 223 -3.64 -4.96 -7.65
CA VAL A 223 -4.67 -4.74 -8.68
C VAL A 223 -4.07 -4.46 -10.05
N PHE A 224 -4.88 -4.65 -11.09
CA PHE A 224 -4.51 -4.38 -12.47
C PHE A 224 -5.36 -3.24 -13.05
N GLY A 225 -4.91 -2.66 -14.16
CA GLY A 225 -5.63 -1.61 -14.87
C GLY A 225 -5.08 -0.20 -14.59
N GLN A 226 -5.54 0.75 -15.40
CA GLN A 226 -5.05 2.13 -15.38
C GLN A 226 -5.56 2.90 -14.16
N VAL A 227 -4.88 4.00 -13.82
CA VAL A 227 -5.31 4.90 -12.75
C VAL A 227 -5.26 6.35 -13.19
N ARG A 228 -6.27 7.11 -12.81
CA ARG A 228 -6.36 8.55 -13.05
C ARG A 228 -6.53 9.28 -11.72
N ALA A 229 -5.69 10.28 -11.50
CA ALA A 229 -5.82 11.15 -10.34
C ALA A 229 -6.96 12.14 -10.56
N ARG A 230 -7.90 12.22 -9.61
CA ARG A 230 -8.90 13.28 -9.53
C ARG A 230 -8.47 14.29 -8.45
N PRO A 231 -8.54 15.60 -8.73
CA PRO A 231 -8.43 16.60 -7.67
C PRO A 231 -9.53 16.36 -6.65
N ILE A 232 -9.20 16.50 -5.37
CA ILE A 232 -10.23 16.56 -4.33
C ILE A 232 -11.08 17.80 -4.67
N PRO A 233 -12.40 17.67 -4.85
CA PRO A 233 -13.26 18.84 -4.96
C PRO A 233 -12.94 19.73 -3.77
N LYS A 234 -12.69 21.03 -3.98
CA LYS A 234 -12.70 21.96 -2.85
C LYS A 234 -14.10 21.81 -2.27
N SER A 235 -14.24 21.06 -1.17
CA SER A 235 -15.42 21.18 -0.35
C SER A 235 -15.49 22.67 -0.09
N GLN A 236 -16.53 23.32 -0.62
CA GLN A 236 -17.01 24.57 -0.06
C GLN A 236 -17.03 24.26 1.44
N GLY A 237 -16.10 24.83 2.20
CA GLY A 237 -16.07 24.61 3.63
C GLY A 237 -17.44 25.01 4.09
N ARG A 238 -18.25 24.02 4.52
CA ARG A 238 -19.70 24.13 4.79
C ARG A 238 -20.18 25.56 4.57
N ALA A 239 -20.47 25.92 3.31
CA ALA A 239 -21.32 27.05 3.09
C ALA A 239 -22.63 26.60 3.72
N ALA A 240 -22.91 27.13 4.90
CA ALA A 240 -24.25 27.12 5.44
C ALA A 240 -25.17 27.44 4.27
N GLU A 241 -26.07 26.52 3.97
CA GLU A 241 -27.28 26.87 3.25
C GLU A 241 -27.88 28.03 4.03
N LYS A 242 -27.64 29.26 3.57
CA LYS A 242 -28.61 30.33 3.77
C LYS A 242 -29.77 30.00 2.84
N GLY A 243 -30.50 28.95 3.21
CA GLY A 243 -31.92 28.90 2.95
C GLY A 243 -32.53 30.01 3.79
N GLU A 244 -33.10 30.99 3.13
CA GLU A 244 -34.01 31.93 3.76
C GLU A 244 -35.17 31.11 4.37
N GLY A 245 -35.31 31.19 5.70
CA GLY A 245 -36.47 30.70 6.43
C GLY A 245 -36.45 29.21 6.80
N GLY A 246 -35.92 28.87 7.98
CA GLY A 246 -36.16 27.55 8.58
C GLY A 246 -35.28 27.19 9.78
N ASN A 247 -35.76 27.52 10.98
CA ASN A 247 -35.49 26.90 12.29
C ASN A 247 -34.03 26.50 12.65
N LEU A 248 -33.42 27.25 13.59
CA LEU A 248 -32.24 26.84 14.34
C LEU A 248 -32.58 25.62 15.21
N GLN A 249 -32.48 24.41 14.65
CA GLN A 249 -32.49 23.20 15.46
C GLN A 249 -31.10 23.01 16.06
N ASP A 250 -31.04 23.03 17.40
CA ASP A 250 -29.92 22.58 18.20
C ASP A 250 -29.43 21.21 17.71
N VAL A 251 -28.34 21.19 16.96
CA VAL A 251 -27.68 19.93 16.58
C VAL A 251 -27.05 19.38 17.84
N ALA A 252 -27.69 18.39 18.45
CA ALA A 252 -27.20 17.76 19.67
C ALA A 252 -25.72 17.35 19.52
N PRO A 253 -24.88 17.63 20.54
CA PRO A 253 -23.45 17.35 20.47
C PRO A 253 -23.20 15.87 20.22
N GLN A 254 -22.41 15.57 19.20
CA GLN A 254 -22.07 14.19 18.87
C GLN A 254 -21.11 13.63 19.93
N ARG A 255 -21.44 12.48 20.52
CA ARG A 255 -20.64 11.85 21.57
C ARG A 255 -19.83 10.69 21.03
N CYS A 256 -18.60 10.55 21.51
CA CYS A 256 -17.69 9.48 21.13
C CYS A 256 -18.24 8.15 21.63
N ARG A 257 -18.38 7.16 20.75
CA ARG A 257 -18.89 5.84 21.15
C ARG A 257 -17.93 5.06 22.06
N VAL A 258 -16.68 5.50 22.18
CA VAL A 258 -15.64 4.81 22.96
C VAL A 258 -15.45 5.42 24.36
N CYS A 259 -15.36 6.75 24.47
CA CYS A 259 -15.14 7.43 25.75
C CYS A 259 -16.37 8.20 26.26
N TYR A 260 -17.46 8.27 25.49
CA TYR A 260 -18.71 8.95 25.83
C TYR A 260 -18.60 10.47 26.05
N HIS A 261 -17.44 11.07 25.82
CA HIS A 261 -17.24 12.51 25.78
C HIS A 261 -17.63 13.11 24.43
N GLU A 262 -17.90 14.41 24.43
CA GLU A 262 -18.22 15.17 23.22
C GLU A 262 -17.08 15.12 22.21
N VAL A 263 -17.46 15.09 20.93
CA VAL A 263 -16.55 14.97 19.79
C VAL A 263 -16.59 16.27 19.01
N GLN A 264 -15.41 16.89 18.85
CA GLN A 264 -15.20 18.04 17.98
C GLN A 264 -15.16 17.61 16.50
N ASP A 265 -14.95 18.56 15.59
CA ASP A 265 -14.97 18.31 14.12
C ASP A 265 -14.00 17.20 13.65
N ASP A 266 -12.88 16.98 14.35
CA ASP A 266 -11.85 16.00 13.95
C ASP A 266 -12.15 14.58 14.45
N CYS A 267 -13.10 13.91 13.80
CA CYS A 267 -13.60 12.58 14.19
C CYS A 267 -13.63 11.56 13.06
N LEU A 268 -13.72 10.27 13.43
CA LEU A 268 -13.97 9.18 12.48
C LEU A 268 -15.42 8.73 12.56
N ARG A 269 -15.98 8.43 11.39
CA ARG A 269 -17.30 7.85 11.20
C ARG A 269 -17.19 6.53 10.45
N CYS A 270 -18.08 5.60 10.74
CA CYS A 270 -18.16 4.36 9.97
C CYS A 270 -18.82 4.65 8.61
N PHE A 271 -18.24 4.10 7.55
CA PHE A 271 -18.77 4.21 6.18
C PHE A 271 -19.91 3.22 5.89
N HIS A 272 -20.16 2.25 6.76
CA HIS A 272 -21.21 1.26 6.52
C HIS A 272 -22.60 1.89 6.63
N PRO A 273 -23.53 1.65 5.68
CA PRO A 273 -24.87 2.21 5.70
C PRO A 273 -25.61 1.95 7.02
N GLY A 274 -26.31 2.98 7.50
CA GLY A 274 -27.07 2.95 8.76
C GLY A 274 -26.24 2.92 10.05
N CYS A 275 -24.91 2.89 9.97
CA CYS A 275 -24.08 2.90 11.16
C CYS A 275 -23.97 4.31 11.77
N THR A 276 -24.17 4.41 13.07
CA THR A 276 -24.10 5.68 13.83
C THR A 276 -22.78 5.88 14.57
N LEU A 277 -21.70 5.19 14.14
CA LEU A 277 -20.41 5.34 14.81
C LEU A 277 -19.88 6.75 14.60
N THR A 278 -19.65 7.45 15.71
CA THR A 278 -18.81 8.65 15.79
C THR A 278 -17.81 8.44 16.92
N ALA A 279 -16.52 8.62 16.64
CA ALA A 279 -15.46 8.45 17.65
C ALA A 279 -14.30 9.42 17.43
N HIS A 280 -13.64 9.82 18.52
CA HIS A 280 -12.33 10.47 18.42
C HIS A 280 -11.34 9.53 17.73
N ILE A 281 -10.47 10.09 16.88
CA ILE A 281 -9.44 9.33 16.16
C ILE A 281 -8.61 8.49 17.14
N LEU A 282 -8.14 9.10 18.22
CA LEU A 282 -7.28 8.44 19.20
C LEU A 282 -8.01 7.35 19.98
N CYS A 283 -9.29 7.54 20.32
CA CYS A 283 -10.07 6.54 21.03
C CYS A 283 -10.29 5.30 20.16
N LEU A 284 -10.66 5.49 18.90
CA LEU A 284 -10.85 4.39 17.96
C LEU A 284 -9.52 3.68 17.63
N ALA A 285 -8.44 4.45 17.46
CA ALA A 285 -7.11 3.88 17.23
C ALA A 285 -6.66 3.00 18.40
N LYS A 286 -6.78 3.50 19.65
CA LYS A 286 -6.46 2.73 20.85
C LYS A 286 -7.31 1.47 20.98
N LEU A 287 -8.60 1.54 20.62
CA LEU A 287 -9.49 0.38 20.61
C LEU A 287 -8.99 -0.69 19.63
N PHE A 288 -8.63 -0.29 18.40
CA PHE A 288 -8.16 -1.24 17.38
C PHE A 288 -6.76 -1.79 17.68
N LEU A 289 -5.93 -1.03 18.39
CA LEU A 289 -4.56 -1.41 18.77
C LEU A 289 -4.45 -2.14 20.12
N ARG A 290 -5.58 -2.50 20.77
CA ARG A 290 -5.57 -3.14 22.11
C ARG A 290 -4.65 -4.37 22.18
N ASN A 291 -4.60 -5.16 21.12
CA ASN A 291 -3.78 -6.38 21.02
C ASN A 291 -2.42 -6.15 20.33
N GLU A 292 -2.09 -4.90 19.98
CA GLU A 292 -0.87 -4.53 19.25
C GLU A 292 -0.23 -3.25 19.84
N PRO A 293 0.08 -3.19 21.15
CA PRO A 293 0.45 -1.95 21.84
C PRO A 293 1.74 -1.28 21.34
N GLY A 294 2.62 -2.02 20.63
CA GLY A 294 3.83 -1.47 20.02
C GLY A 294 3.62 -0.70 18.72
N ASN A 295 2.39 -0.70 18.18
CA ASN A 295 2.05 -0.05 16.92
C ASN A 295 1.30 1.27 17.17
N LEU A 296 1.52 2.25 16.29
CA LEU A 296 0.87 3.56 16.37
C LEU A 296 -0.32 3.72 15.41
N ILE A 297 -0.32 2.99 14.30
CA ILE A 297 -1.31 3.10 13.24
C ILE A 297 -2.10 1.78 13.18
N PRO A 298 -3.41 1.75 13.44
CA PRO A 298 -4.21 0.55 13.23
C PRO A 298 -4.25 0.15 11.75
N VAL A 299 -4.39 -1.14 11.47
CA VAL A 299 -4.63 -1.65 10.10
C VAL A 299 -6.11 -1.88 9.88
N GLU A 300 -6.75 -2.57 10.82
CA GLU A 300 -8.16 -2.94 10.78
C GLU A 300 -8.73 -3.01 12.21
N GLY A 301 -10.05 -3.11 12.30
CA GLY A 301 -10.74 -3.34 13.56
C GLY A 301 -12.23 -3.60 13.36
N VAL A 302 -12.93 -3.92 14.45
CA VAL A 302 -14.38 -4.13 14.47
C VAL A 302 -15.06 -2.86 14.94
N CYS A 303 -16.02 -2.37 14.17
CA CYS A 303 -16.79 -1.17 14.52
C CYS A 303 -17.62 -1.41 15.80
N PRO A 304 -17.49 -0.61 16.86
CA PRO A 304 -18.21 -0.83 18.12
C PRO A 304 -19.70 -0.43 18.08
N SER A 305 -20.20 0.03 16.93
CA SER A 305 -21.62 0.37 16.74
C SER A 305 -22.37 -0.64 15.86
N CYS A 306 -21.74 -1.20 14.82
CA CYS A 306 -22.39 -2.12 13.89
C CYS A 306 -21.72 -3.50 13.81
N ASP A 307 -20.67 -3.75 14.59
CA ASP A 307 -19.92 -5.01 14.67
C ASP A 307 -19.33 -5.53 13.35
N ARG A 308 -19.32 -4.70 12.30
CA ARG A 308 -18.68 -5.00 11.02
C ARG A 308 -17.20 -4.64 11.05
N SER A 309 -16.39 -5.44 10.38
CA SER A 309 -14.99 -5.15 10.13
C SER A 309 -14.83 -3.90 9.28
N VAL A 310 -13.81 -3.11 9.58
CA VAL A 310 -13.43 -1.90 8.87
C VAL A 310 -11.91 -1.81 8.76
N LEU A 311 -11.41 -1.34 7.62
CA LEU A 311 -9.99 -0.97 7.48
C LEU A 311 -9.77 0.45 8.00
N TRP A 312 -8.66 0.66 8.70
CA TRP A 312 -8.31 1.98 9.22
C TRP A 312 -8.09 3.01 8.11
N GLY A 313 -7.43 2.59 7.04
CA GLY A 313 -7.21 3.43 5.86
C GLY A 313 -8.50 3.94 5.24
N ASP A 314 -9.52 3.09 5.20
CA ASP A 314 -10.83 3.36 4.62
C ASP A 314 -11.61 4.36 5.48
N LEU A 315 -11.58 4.22 6.80
CA LEU A 315 -12.13 5.23 7.72
C LEU A 315 -11.47 6.61 7.54
N VAL A 316 -10.14 6.64 7.38
CA VAL A 316 -9.40 7.88 7.16
C VAL A 316 -9.70 8.49 5.80
N ARG A 317 -9.85 7.68 4.75
CA ARG A 317 -10.27 8.13 3.41
C ARG A 317 -11.69 8.69 3.44
N TYR A 318 -12.61 7.99 4.09
CA TYR A 318 -14.00 8.41 4.30
C TYR A 318 -14.09 9.77 5.00
N LYS A 319 -13.33 9.95 6.09
CA LYS A 319 -13.21 11.25 6.77
C LYS A 319 -12.73 12.38 5.85
N LYS A 320 -11.86 12.08 4.89
CA LYS A 320 -11.32 13.07 3.94
C LYS A 320 -12.24 13.33 2.74
N GLY A 321 -13.36 12.60 2.63
CA GLY A 321 -14.25 12.64 1.45
C GLY A 321 -13.78 11.77 0.27
N CYS A 322 -12.62 11.12 0.37
CA CYS A 322 -11.98 10.37 -0.73
C CYS A 322 -12.36 8.88 -0.72
N TYR A 323 -13.62 8.55 -0.44
CA TYR A 323 -14.08 7.15 -0.28
C TYR A 323 -14.97 6.65 -1.42
N GLY A 324 -15.53 7.54 -2.24
CA GLY A 324 -16.38 7.15 -3.38
C GLY A 324 -15.70 6.19 -4.35
N ASP A 325 -14.36 6.22 -4.43
CA ASP A 325 -13.55 5.36 -5.30
C ASP A 325 -13.63 3.84 -4.93
N LEU A 326 -14.09 3.47 -3.72
CA LEU A 326 -14.18 2.07 -3.28
C LEU A 326 -15.54 1.43 -3.57
N GLU A 327 -16.61 2.22 -3.68
CA GLU A 327 -17.94 1.71 -4.02
C GLU A 327 -17.96 1.15 -5.45
N ASP A 328 -17.28 1.83 -6.39
CA ASP A 328 -17.13 1.37 -7.79
C ASP A 328 -16.35 0.05 -7.92
N ILE A 329 -15.45 -0.25 -6.97
CA ILE A 329 -14.73 -1.53 -6.93
C ILE A 329 -15.64 -2.65 -6.40
N SER A 330 -16.54 -2.34 -5.46
CA SER A 330 -17.51 -3.30 -4.93
C SER A 330 -18.64 -3.59 -5.92
N THR A 331 -19.16 -2.59 -6.62
CA THR A 331 -20.25 -2.76 -7.60
C THR A 331 -19.78 -3.44 -8.89
N SER A 332 -18.52 -3.23 -9.28
CA SER A 332 -17.92 -4.02 -10.36
C SER A 332 -17.70 -5.49 -9.97
N GLN A 333 -17.51 -5.81 -8.67
CA GLN A 333 -17.44 -7.20 -8.21
C GLN A 333 -18.81 -7.90 -8.23
N THR A 334 -19.90 -7.21 -7.87
CA THR A 334 -21.25 -7.80 -7.88
C THR A 334 -21.77 -8.06 -9.30
N HIS A 335 -21.48 -7.17 -10.24
CA HIS A 335 -21.92 -7.33 -11.64
C HIS A 335 -21.36 -8.59 -12.33
N TRP A 336 -20.18 -9.08 -11.93
CA TRP A 336 -19.63 -10.35 -12.44
C TRP A 336 -20.24 -11.59 -11.78
N ALA A 337 -20.68 -11.49 -10.51
CA ALA A 337 -21.26 -12.62 -9.79
C ALA A 337 -22.67 -12.96 -10.28
N ASP A 338 -23.46 -11.95 -10.65
CA ASP A 338 -24.83 -12.13 -11.15
C ASP A 338 -24.85 -12.64 -12.61
N ALA A 339 -23.85 -12.28 -13.42
CA ALA A 339 -23.72 -12.76 -14.81
C ALA A 339 -23.35 -14.24 -14.93
N LEU A 340 -22.96 -14.90 -13.83
CA LEU A 340 -22.67 -16.35 -13.80
C LEU A 340 -23.89 -17.21 -13.47
N HIS A 341 -25.02 -16.60 -13.09
CA HIS A 341 -26.23 -17.30 -12.68
C HIS A 341 -27.39 -17.17 -13.67
N SER A 342 -27.19 -16.44 -14.78
CA SER A 342 -28.20 -16.27 -15.84
C SER A 342 -28.11 -17.29 -16.98
N ASP A 343 -27.09 -18.15 -16.99
CA ASP A 343 -26.88 -19.19 -18.01
C ASP A 343 -26.94 -20.61 -17.40
N THR A 344 -28.01 -20.90 -16.65
CA THR A 344 -28.42 -22.28 -16.31
C THR A 344 -29.85 -22.54 -16.69
#